data_AF-A0AA44ID04-F1
#
_entry.id   AF-A0AA44ID04-F1
#
_cell.length_a   1.000
_cell.length_b   1.000
_cell.length_c   1.000
_cell.angle_alpha   90.00
_cell.angle_beta   90.00
_cell.angle_gamma   90.00
#
_symmetry.space_group_name_H-M   'P 1'
#
loop_
_entity.id
_entity.type
_entity.pdbx_description
1 polymer ?
#
loop_
_entity_poly.entity_id
_entity_poly.type
_entity_poly.pdbx_seq_one_letter_code
_entity_poly.pdbx_strand_id
1 'polypeptide(L)'
;MRVFVRIAGTLAVTVLLCYPLWAPHWGRGVLGETAALGTVAASAVTVVFLGVVALYCRALQRTLGLVRPEARTGSPASVWWMFAIPYNFTEDFFIVRTVATSLAGDGRMPGRFVRWWAALGYGWCGLQILSLFPGAVGHAGGALAVPLWGAHWVMTVRANRALAPRFGAEPCADRPLTP
;
A
#
# COMPACT_ATOMS: atom_id res chain seq x y z
N MET A 1 13.09 13.10 -13.79
CA MET A 1 11.63 13.23 -13.60
C MET A 1 11.09 12.52 -12.35
N ARG A 2 11.34 11.22 -12.12
CA ARG A 2 10.80 10.47 -10.96
C ARG A 2 11.24 11.02 -9.59
N VAL A 3 12.50 11.42 -9.46
CA VAL A 3 13.05 11.99 -8.21
C VAL A 3 12.42 13.35 -7.89
N PHE A 4 12.18 14.18 -8.92
CA PHE A 4 11.56 15.49 -8.74
C PHE A 4 10.11 15.38 -8.23
N VAL A 5 9.32 14.44 -8.78
CA VAL A 5 7.95 14.17 -8.29
C VAL A 5 7.97 13.66 -6.84
N ARG A 6 8.93 12.80 -6.50
CA ARG A 6 9.14 12.32 -5.11
C ARG A 6 9.44 13.48 -4.15
N ILE A 7 10.38 14.35 -4.53
CA ILE A 7 10.76 15.51 -3.71
C ILE A 7 9.59 16.48 -3.57
N ALA A 8 8.95 16.87 -4.67
CA ALA A 8 7.83 17.81 -4.66
C ALA A 8 6.62 17.27 -3.87
N GLY A 9 6.27 16.00 -4.06
CA GLY A 9 5.19 15.34 -3.32
C GLY A 9 5.49 15.27 -1.82
N THR A 10 6.72 14.88 -1.45
CA THR A 10 7.16 14.82 -0.05
C THR A 10 7.13 16.22 0.58
N LEU A 11 7.56 17.26 -0.14
CA LEU A 11 7.55 18.63 0.35
C LEU A 11 6.13 19.11 0.60
N ALA A 12 5.20 18.88 -0.34
CA ALA A 12 3.81 19.24 -0.21
C ALA A 12 3.13 18.55 0.99
N VAL A 13 3.36 17.23 1.14
CA VAL A 13 2.85 16.45 2.29
C VAL A 13 3.44 16.96 3.60
N THR A 14 4.71 17.33 3.63
CA THR A 14 5.35 17.90 4.83
C THR A 14 4.70 19.22 5.22
N VAL A 15 4.46 20.12 4.25
CA VAL A 15 3.77 21.39 4.49
C VAL A 15 2.37 21.16 5.05
N LEU A 16 1.62 20.22 4.48
CA LEU A 16 0.31 19.80 4.98
C LEU A 16 0.39 19.23 6.40
N LEU A 17 1.28 18.28 6.69
CA LEU A 17 1.42 17.72 8.03
C LEU A 17 1.79 18.76 9.09
N CYS A 18 2.54 19.80 8.69
CA CYS A 18 2.96 20.87 9.59
C CYS A 18 1.96 22.03 9.69
N TYR A 19 0.84 22.05 8.93
CA TYR A 19 -0.13 23.16 8.98
C TYR A 19 -0.63 23.51 10.39
N PRO A 20 -0.81 22.57 11.33
CA PRO A 20 -1.24 22.93 12.68
C PRO A 20 -0.25 23.84 13.43
N LEU A 21 1.02 23.89 13.02
CA LEU A 21 2.05 24.74 13.64
C LEU A 21 2.01 26.19 13.14
N TRP A 22 1.60 26.42 11.89
CA TRP A 22 1.63 27.75 11.25
C TRP A 22 0.25 28.31 10.87
N ALA A 23 -0.79 27.47 10.85
CA ALA A 23 -2.19 27.84 10.67
C ALA A 23 -3.11 27.14 11.70
N PRO A 24 -2.92 27.38 13.01
CA PRO A 24 -3.64 26.67 14.08
C PRO A 24 -5.15 26.92 14.09
N HIS A 25 -5.61 28.02 13.47
CA HIS A 25 -7.02 28.37 13.32
C HIS A 25 -7.78 27.45 12.34
N TRP A 26 -7.08 26.65 11.54
CA TRP A 26 -7.69 25.67 10.61
C TRP A 26 -8.05 24.35 11.30
N GLY A 27 -7.80 24.25 12.61
CA GLY A 27 -7.98 23.06 13.42
C GLY A 27 -6.64 22.46 13.86
N ARG A 28 -6.66 21.64 14.93
CA ARG A 28 -5.45 20.97 15.43
C ARG A 28 -5.09 19.69 14.64
N GLY A 29 -5.86 19.37 13.59
CA GLY A 29 -5.73 18.14 12.81
C GLY A 29 -5.85 16.85 13.65
N VAL A 30 -5.50 15.71 13.05
CA VAL A 30 -5.51 14.39 13.70
C VAL A 30 -4.62 14.35 14.96
N LEU A 31 -3.55 15.15 15.01
CA LEU A 31 -2.64 15.23 16.16
C LEU A 31 -3.31 15.87 17.38
N GLY A 32 -4.21 16.84 17.20
CA GLY A 32 -4.97 17.44 18.29
C GLY A 32 -6.05 16.53 18.88
N GLU A 33 -6.70 15.74 18.03
CA GLU A 33 -7.73 14.78 18.44
C GLU A 33 -7.13 13.58 19.18
N THR A 34 -5.95 13.10 18.75
CA THR A 34 -5.22 12.02 19.44
C THR A 34 -4.62 12.47 20.77
N ALA A 35 -4.16 13.72 20.89
CA ALA A 35 -3.71 14.27 22.18
C ALA A 35 -4.83 14.34 23.22
N ALA A 36 -6.09 14.49 22.80
CA ALA A 36 -7.25 14.51 23.69
C ALA A 36 -7.61 13.13 24.28
N LEU A 37 -7.16 12.03 23.66
CA LEU A 37 -7.36 10.65 24.15
C LEU A 37 -6.37 10.27 25.28
N GLY A 38 -5.38 11.11 25.55
CA GLY A 38 -4.29 10.82 26.47
C GLY A 38 -3.18 9.97 25.85
N THR A 39 -1.94 10.14 26.33
CA THR A 39 -0.72 9.59 25.73
C THR A 39 -0.76 8.07 25.55
N VAL A 40 -1.39 7.34 26.49
CA VAL A 40 -1.50 5.87 26.45
C VAL A 40 -2.39 5.42 25.28
N ALA A 41 -3.57 6.02 25.13
CA ALA A 41 -4.50 5.66 24.05
C ALA A 41 -3.93 6.05 22.69
N ALA A 42 -3.32 7.24 22.57
CA ALA A 42 -2.65 7.67 21.33
C ALA A 42 -1.52 6.70 20.93
N SER A 43 -0.72 6.24 21.90
CA SER A 43 0.34 5.27 21.67
C SER A 43 -0.22 3.91 21.23
N ALA A 44 -1.27 3.42 21.89
CA ALA A 44 -1.91 2.16 21.54
C ALA A 44 -2.48 2.18 20.11
N VAL A 45 -3.19 3.25 19.74
CA VAL A 45 -3.72 3.44 18.37
C VAL A 45 -2.59 3.47 17.35
N THR A 46 -1.49 4.18 17.66
CA THR A 46 -0.32 4.24 16.78
C THR A 46 0.31 2.87 16.56
N VAL A 47 0.52 2.09 17.62
CA VAL A 47 1.08 0.73 17.52
C VAL A 47 0.17 -0.18 16.70
N VAL A 48 -1.15 -0.13 16.91
CA VAL A 48 -2.12 -0.91 16.13
C VAL A 48 -2.06 -0.50 14.66
N PHE A 49 -2.07 0.80 14.35
CA PHE A 49 -1.97 1.31 12.99
C PHE A 49 -0.69 0.81 12.30
N LEU A 50 0.48 0.98 12.94
CA LEU A 50 1.76 0.51 12.40
C LEU A 50 1.80 -1.02 12.21
N GLY A 51 1.23 -1.77 13.15
CA GLY A 51 1.11 -3.23 13.04
C GLY A 51 0.26 -3.65 11.84
N VAL A 52 -0.86 -2.97 11.64
CA VAL A 52 -1.76 -3.21 10.50
C VAL A 52 -1.09 -2.86 9.16
N VAL A 53 -0.38 -1.73 9.10
CA VAL A 53 0.45 -1.33 7.96
C VAL A 53 1.54 -2.39 7.68
N ALA A 54 2.19 -2.93 8.71
CA ALA A 54 3.22 -3.96 8.56
C ALA A 54 2.66 -5.26 7.96
N LEU A 55 1.45 -5.68 8.37
CA LEU A 55 0.78 -6.84 7.81
C LEU A 55 0.43 -6.63 6.32
N TYR A 56 0.04 -5.41 5.95
CA TYR A 56 -0.21 -5.04 4.56
C TYR A 56 1.08 -5.04 3.72
N CYS A 57 2.17 -4.43 4.21
CA CYS A 57 3.48 -4.49 3.58
C CYS A 57 3.95 -5.94 3.38
N ARG A 58 3.77 -6.80 4.39
CA ARG A 58 4.09 -8.23 4.28
C ARG A 58 3.26 -8.91 3.18
N ALA A 59 2.00 -8.56 3.02
CA ALA A 59 1.16 -9.10 1.95
C ALA A 59 1.66 -8.67 0.57
N LEU A 60 2.04 -7.40 0.39
CA LEU A 60 2.62 -6.88 -0.86
C LEU A 60 4.00 -7.48 -1.16
N GLN A 61 4.87 -7.58 -0.16
CA GLN A 61 6.18 -8.22 -0.29
C GLN A 61 6.01 -9.67 -0.74
N ARG A 62 5.05 -10.40 -0.16
CA ARG A 62 4.72 -11.76 -0.60
C ARG A 62 4.25 -11.77 -2.05
N THR A 63 3.43 -10.82 -2.49
CA THR A 63 2.99 -10.72 -3.89
C THR A 63 4.18 -10.59 -4.83
N LEU A 64 5.11 -9.67 -4.54
CA LEU A 64 6.32 -9.50 -5.34
C LEU A 64 7.24 -10.73 -5.28
N GLY A 65 7.33 -11.39 -4.12
CA GLY A 65 8.10 -12.63 -3.96
C GLY A 65 7.53 -13.80 -4.75
N LEU A 66 6.20 -13.84 -4.98
CA LEU A 66 5.53 -14.88 -5.75
C LEU A 66 5.57 -14.63 -7.26
N VAL A 67 5.74 -13.38 -7.69
CA VAL A 67 5.99 -13.03 -9.10
C VAL A 67 7.34 -13.61 -9.54
N ARG A 68 7.41 -14.12 -10.78
CA ARG A 68 8.65 -14.62 -11.39
C ARG A 68 9.76 -13.56 -11.35
N PRO A 69 11.01 -13.90 -10.98
CA PRO A 69 12.09 -12.92 -10.85
C PRO A 69 12.28 -12.02 -12.07
N GLU A 70 12.12 -12.57 -13.27
CA GLU A 70 12.33 -11.88 -14.55
C GLU A 70 11.23 -10.84 -14.83
N ALA A 71 10.05 -11.01 -14.24
CA ALA A 71 8.93 -10.09 -14.37
C ALA A 71 8.93 -9.00 -13.28
N ARG A 72 9.80 -9.09 -12.26
CA ARG A 72 9.83 -8.12 -11.16
C ARG A 72 10.43 -6.81 -11.63
N THR A 73 9.70 -5.72 -11.40
CA THR A 73 10.17 -4.35 -11.68
C THR A 73 10.76 -3.65 -10.45
N GLY A 74 10.78 -4.32 -9.30
CA GLY A 74 11.36 -3.82 -8.05
C GLY A 74 11.60 -4.95 -7.04
N SER A 75 12.41 -4.67 -6.02
CA SER A 75 12.70 -5.67 -4.97
C SER A 75 11.48 -5.86 -4.06
N PRO A 76 11.18 -7.09 -3.59
CA PRO A 76 10.07 -7.30 -2.67
C PRO A 76 10.16 -6.47 -1.38
N ALA A 77 11.39 -6.19 -0.92
CA ALA A 77 11.62 -5.37 0.26
C ALA A 77 11.30 -3.88 0.06
N SER A 78 11.19 -3.40 -1.18
CA SER A 78 10.90 -1.97 -1.45
C SER A 78 9.56 -1.50 -0.89
N VAL A 79 8.60 -2.40 -0.65
CA VAL A 79 7.30 -2.05 -0.08
C VAL A 79 7.40 -1.51 1.36
N TRP A 80 8.49 -1.80 2.08
CA TRP A 80 8.70 -1.30 3.45
C TRP A 80 9.02 0.20 3.51
N TRP A 81 9.31 0.83 2.38
CA TRP A 81 9.41 2.29 2.30
C TRP A 81 8.09 3.00 2.65
N MET A 82 6.97 2.27 2.77
CA MET A 82 5.72 2.75 3.38
C MET A 82 5.88 3.28 4.81
N PHE A 83 6.93 2.91 5.55
CA PHE A 83 7.16 3.43 6.90
C PHE A 83 8.00 4.71 6.93
N ALA A 84 8.56 5.14 5.80
CA ALA A 84 9.36 6.36 5.73
C ALA A 84 8.44 7.58 5.66
N ILE A 85 7.93 8.07 6.78
CA ILE A 85 7.12 9.30 6.83
C ILE A 85 8.05 10.52 6.66
N PRO A 86 7.68 11.54 5.86
CA PRO A 86 6.44 11.71 5.06
C PRO A 86 6.55 11.17 3.63
N TYR A 87 7.69 10.57 3.29
CA TYR A 87 7.96 10.00 1.97
C TYR A 87 6.95 8.90 1.57
N ASN A 88 6.33 8.22 2.55
CA ASN A 88 5.38 7.13 2.32
C ASN A 88 4.22 7.53 1.41
N PHE A 89 3.63 8.72 1.59
CA PHE A 89 2.46 9.16 0.82
C PHE A 89 2.74 9.18 -0.69
N THR A 90 3.97 9.54 -1.07
CA THR A 90 4.36 9.53 -2.48
C THR A 90 4.86 8.15 -2.90
N GLU A 91 5.53 7.42 -2.01
CA GLU A 91 6.03 6.08 -2.29
C GLU A 91 4.92 5.06 -2.52
N ASP A 92 3.76 5.22 -1.87
CA ASP A 92 2.58 4.35 -2.05
C ASP A 92 2.17 4.26 -3.53
N PHE A 93 2.21 5.38 -4.27
CA PHE A 93 1.98 5.38 -5.72
C PHE A 93 3.01 4.55 -6.48
N PHE A 94 4.28 4.64 -6.10
CA PHE A 94 5.36 3.89 -6.75
C PHE A 94 5.31 2.41 -6.42
N ILE A 95 4.91 2.06 -5.19
CA ILE A 95 4.66 0.68 -4.77
C ILE A 95 3.52 0.09 -5.59
N VAL A 96 2.37 0.78 -5.68
CA VAL A 96 1.23 0.35 -6.50
C VAL A 96 1.68 0.14 -7.95
N ARG A 97 2.40 1.11 -8.53
CA ARG A 97 2.93 0.97 -9.89
C ARG A 97 3.81 -0.26 -10.04
N THR A 98 4.78 -0.43 -9.17
CA THR A 98 5.77 -1.52 -9.21
C THR A 98 5.11 -2.89 -9.10
N VAL A 99 4.17 -3.05 -8.17
CA VAL A 99 3.44 -4.31 -8.00
C VAL A 99 2.54 -4.57 -9.20
N ALA A 100 1.81 -3.58 -9.69
CA ALA A 100 0.93 -3.72 -10.85
C ALA A 100 1.71 -4.08 -12.13
N THR A 101 2.84 -3.41 -12.40
CA THR A 101 3.70 -3.73 -13.56
C THR A 101 4.31 -5.11 -13.43
N SER A 102 4.73 -5.51 -12.23
CA SER A 102 5.28 -6.85 -12.01
C SER A 102 4.23 -7.95 -12.19
N LEU A 103 3.01 -7.74 -11.69
CA LEU A 103 1.88 -8.66 -11.90
C LEU A 103 1.46 -8.76 -13.37
N ALA A 104 1.45 -7.63 -14.08
CA ALA A 104 1.14 -7.61 -15.51
C ALA A 104 2.22 -8.35 -16.33
N GLY A 105 3.50 -8.12 -16.03
CA GLY A 105 4.62 -8.82 -16.67
C GLY A 105 4.68 -10.32 -16.35
N ASP A 106 4.24 -10.71 -15.15
CA ASP A 106 4.16 -12.12 -14.76
C ASP A 106 3.11 -12.88 -15.57
N GLY A 107 2.03 -12.22 -15.98
CA GLY A 107 1.03 -12.76 -16.91
C GLY A 107 0.09 -13.83 -16.34
N ARG A 108 0.35 -14.38 -15.14
CA ARG A 108 -0.54 -15.38 -14.50
C ARG A 108 -1.82 -14.77 -13.94
N MET A 109 -1.86 -13.46 -13.70
CA MET A 109 -3.06 -12.76 -13.26
C MET A 109 -3.84 -12.19 -14.46
N PRO A 110 -5.19 -12.30 -14.48
CA PRO A 110 -5.98 -11.69 -15.54
C PRO A 110 -5.75 -10.18 -15.62
N GLY A 111 -5.58 -9.64 -16.83
CA GLY A 111 -5.32 -8.20 -17.00
C GLY A 111 -6.39 -7.29 -16.38
N ARG A 112 -7.67 -7.71 -16.40
CA ARG A 112 -8.76 -6.98 -15.72
C ARG A 112 -8.55 -6.92 -14.20
N PHE A 113 -8.05 -7.99 -13.60
CA PHE A 113 -7.74 -8.01 -12.16
C PHE A 113 -6.64 -7.01 -11.82
N VAL A 114 -5.54 -7.00 -12.58
CA VAL A 114 -4.40 -6.08 -12.36
C VAL A 114 -4.84 -4.62 -12.51
N ARG A 115 -5.68 -4.31 -13.51
CA ARG A 115 -6.22 -2.95 -13.68
C ARG A 115 -7.07 -2.49 -12.49
N TRP A 116 -7.99 -3.33 -12.00
CA TRP A 116 -8.80 -3.00 -10.83
C TRP A 116 -7.96 -2.88 -9.56
N TRP A 117 -6.98 -3.77 -9.39
CA TRP A 117 -6.02 -3.69 -8.30
C TRP A 117 -5.30 -2.34 -8.32
N ALA A 118 -4.74 -1.94 -9.47
CA ALA A 118 -4.05 -0.66 -9.61
C ALA A 118 -4.99 0.54 -9.39
N ALA A 119 -6.21 0.50 -9.90
CA ALA A 119 -7.18 1.59 -9.74
C ALA A 119 -7.54 1.80 -8.26
N LEU A 120 -7.78 0.73 -7.50
CA LEU A 120 -8.01 0.83 -6.06
C LEU A 120 -6.77 1.33 -5.31
N GLY A 121 -5.57 0.86 -5.69
CA GLY A 121 -4.32 1.31 -5.10
C GLY A 121 -4.10 2.81 -5.29
N TYR A 122 -4.22 3.31 -6.52
CA TYR A 122 -4.09 4.75 -6.80
C TYR A 122 -5.21 5.59 -6.20
N GLY A 123 -6.44 5.09 -6.20
CA GLY A 123 -7.57 5.74 -5.55
C GLY A 123 -7.35 5.90 -4.04
N TRP A 124 -6.82 4.85 -3.39
CA TRP A 124 -6.43 4.91 -1.99
C TRP A 124 -5.35 5.97 -1.76
N CYS A 125 -4.27 5.95 -2.56
CA CYS A 125 -3.18 6.92 -2.42
C CYS A 125 -3.68 8.37 -2.60
N GLY A 126 -4.58 8.62 -3.57
CA GLY A 126 -5.18 9.94 -3.78
C GLY A 126 -6.05 10.41 -2.61
N LEU A 127 -6.88 9.52 -2.06
CA LEU A 127 -7.70 9.82 -0.89
C LEU A 127 -6.87 9.99 0.39
N GLN A 128 -5.74 9.28 0.50
CA GLN A 128 -4.78 9.45 1.59
C GLN A 128 -4.18 10.87 1.56
N ILE A 129 -3.81 11.39 0.39
CA ILE A 129 -3.39 12.81 0.26
C ILE A 129 -4.56 13.75 0.59
N LEU A 130 -5.76 13.46 0.09
CA LEU A 130 -6.95 14.28 0.38
C LEU A 130 -7.23 14.36 1.88
N SER A 131 -6.95 13.28 2.62
CA SER A 131 -7.14 13.21 4.07
C SER A 131 -6.27 14.18 4.87
N LEU A 132 -5.21 14.71 4.26
CA LEU A 132 -4.32 15.69 4.89
C LEU A 132 -4.91 17.11 4.91
N PHE A 133 -5.92 17.38 4.07
CA PHE A 133 -6.56 18.70 4.04
C PHE A 133 -7.42 18.91 5.30
N PRO A 134 -7.54 20.16 5.80
CA PRO A 134 -8.40 20.44 6.94
C PRO A 134 -9.89 20.36 6.57
N GLY A 135 -10.71 20.13 7.60
CA GLY A 135 -12.17 20.18 7.51
C GLY A 135 -12.81 18.96 6.84
N ALA A 136 -14.05 19.15 6.35
CA ALA A 136 -14.88 18.05 5.85
C ALA A 136 -14.24 17.27 4.69
N VAL A 137 -13.44 17.93 3.86
CA VAL A 137 -12.73 17.30 2.73
C VAL A 137 -11.70 16.29 3.24
N GLY A 138 -10.91 16.64 4.26
CA GLY A 138 -9.97 15.71 4.88
C GLY A 138 -10.66 14.53 5.54
N HIS A 139 -11.73 14.78 6.27
CA HIS A 139 -12.49 13.74 6.94
C HIS A 139 -13.11 12.76 5.94
N ALA A 140 -13.70 13.27 4.85
CA ALA A 140 -14.23 12.44 3.77
C ALA A 140 -13.12 11.65 3.06
N GLY A 141 -11.97 12.29 2.80
CA GLY A 141 -10.78 11.65 2.23
C GLY A 141 -10.32 10.46 3.07
N GLY A 142 -10.14 10.67 4.38
CA GLY A 142 -9.75 9.61 5.32
C GLY A 142 -10.78 8.49 5.41
N ALA A 143 -12.07 8.85 5.56
CA ALA A 143 -13.16 7.88 5.66
C ALA A 143 -13.30 7.00 4.42
N LEU A 144 -13.08 7.55 3.22
CA LEU A 144 -13.12 6.80 1.96
C LEU A 144 -11.80 6.06 1.66
N ALA A 145 -10.66 6.54 2.16
CA ALA A 145 -9.37 5.89 1.97
C ALA A 145 -9.33 4.50 2.62
N VAL A 146 -9.90 4.36 3.83
CA VAL A 146 -9.93 3.10 4.59
C VAL A 146 -10.60 1.93 3.84
N PRO A 147 -11.85 2.05 3.34
CA PRO A 147 -12.49 0.96 2.60
C PRO A 147 -11.77 0.66 1.28
N LEU A 148 -11.22 1.67 0.59
CA LEU A 148 -10.45 1.44 -0.64
C LEU A 148 -9.17 0.64 -0.36
N TRP A 149 -8.44 1.02 0.68
CA TRP A 149 -7.26 0.29 1.15
C TRP A 149 -7.60 -1.14 1.58
N GLY A 150 -8.72 -1.34 2.30
CA GLY A 150 -9.21 -2.66 2.66
C GLY A 150 -9.52 -3.54 1.44
N ALA A 151 -10.23 -2.99 0.45
CA ALA A 151 -10.52 -3.69 -0.81
C ALA A 151 -9.23 -4.04 -1.57
N HIS A 152 -8.28 -3.10 -1.63
CA HIS A 152 -6.98 -3.28 -2.25
C HIS A 152 -6.15 -4.37 -1.54
N TRP A 153 -6.19 -4.42 -0.21
CA TRP A 153 -5.57 -5.49 0.57
C TRP A 153 -6.22 -6.86 0.31
N VAL A 154 -7.55 -6.94 0.29
CA VAL A 154 -8.26 -8.18 -0.04
C VAL A 154 -7.84 -8.71 -1.42
N MET A 155 -7.77 -7.84 -2.44
CA MET A 155 -7.27 -8.24 -3.75
C MET A 155 -5.81 -8.70 -3.71
N THR A 156 -4.95 -8.02 -2.96
CA THR A 156 -3.55 -8.44 -2.76
C THR A 156 -3.45 -9.84 -2.17
N VAL A 157 -4.26 -10.16 -1.16
CA VAL A 157 -4.31 -11.52 -0.57
C VAL A 157 -4.83 -12.54 -1.58
N ARG A 158 -5.83 -12.18 -2.41
CA ARG A 158 -6.32 -13.06 -3.49
C ARG A 158 -5.23 -13.34 -4.52
N ALA A 159 -4.45 -12.34 -4.93
CA ALA A 159 -3.31 -12.52 -5.82
C ALA A 159 -2.28 -13.48 -5.21
N ASN A 160 -1.96 -13.32 -3.92
CA ASN A 160 -1.05 -14.21 -3.21
C ASN A 160 -1.52 -15.67 -3.22
N ARG A 161 -2.81 -15.91 -3.00
CA ARG A 161 -3.39 -17.26 -3.04
C ARG A 161 -3.36 -17.85 -4.45
N ALA A 162 -3.61 -17.04 -5.47
CA ALA A 162 -3.63 -17.49 -6.86
C ALA A 162 -2.22 -17.77 -7.42
N LEU A 163 -1.20 -17.04 -6.95
CA LEU A 163 0.19 -17.19 -7.40
C LEU A 163 1.01 -18.20 -6.59
N ALA A 164 0.53 -18.59 -5.41
CA ALA A 164 1.21 -19.58 -4.58
C ALA A 164 1.33 -20.93 -5.31
N PRO A 165 2.49 -21.62 -5.20
CA PRO A 165 2.61 -22.99 -5.70
C PRO A 165 1.54 -23.87 -5.08
N ARG A 166 0.79 -24.60 -5.92
CA ARG A 166 -0.03 -25.71 -5.42
C ARG A 166 0.92 -26.86 -5.13
N PHE A 167 1.28 -27.07 -3.88
CA PHE A 167 1.92 -28.33 -3.49
C PHE A 167 0.93 -29.47 -3.79
N GLY A 168 1.27 -30.38 -4.71
CA GLY A 168 0.50 -31.61 -4.97
C GLY A 168 0.01 -31.86 -6.40
N ALA A 169 0.72 -31.42 -7.44
CA ALA A 169 0.49 -31.94 -8.79
C ALA A 169 1.83 -32.25 -9.47
N GLU A 170 2.57 -33.22 -8.92
CA GLU A 170 3.43 -34.02 -9.77
C GLU A 170 2.50 -34.93 -10.59
N PRO A 171 2.54 -34.90 -11.93
CA PRO A 171 2.09 -36.04 -12.71
C PRO A 171 2.93 -37.23 -12.21
N CYS A 172 2.27 -38.25 -11.67
CA CYS A 172 2.87 -39.57 -11.53
C CYS A 172 3.24 -39.99 -12.95
N ALA A 173 4.45 -39.66 -13.38
CA ALA A 173 4.97 -40.06 -14.67
C ALA A 173 5.12 -41.57 -14.59
N ASP A 174 4.19 -42.26 -15.24
CA ASP A 174 4.29 -43.66 -15.59
C ASP A 174 5.71 -43.96 -16.07
N ARG A 175 6.50 -44.62 -15.22
CA ARG A 175 7.71 -45.30 -15.68
C ARG A 175 7.23 -46.46 -16.54
N PRO A 176 7.58 -46.53 -17.83
CA PRO A 176 7.41 -47.77 -18.57
C PRO A 176 8.32 -48.82 -17.91
N LEU A 177 7.71 -49.92 -17.48
CA LEU A 177 8.43 -51.17 -17.23
C LEU A 177 9.02 -51.60 -18.58
N THR A 178 10.33 -51.42 -18.73
CA THR A 178 11.07 -52.07 -19.82
C THR A 178 11.07 -53.59 -19.59
N PRO A 179 11.04 -54.37 -20.68
CA PRO A 179 10.72 -55.80 -20.68
C PRO A 179 11.72 -56.68 -19.93
#